data_AF-A0A9P3PLF6-F1
#
_entry.id   AF-A0A9P3PLF6-F1
#
_cell.length_a   1.000
_cell.length_b   1.000
_cell.length_c   1.000
_cell.angle_alpha   90.00
_cell.angle_beta   90.00
_cell.angle_gamma   90.00
#
_symmetry.space_group_name_H-M   'P 1'
#
loop_
_entity.id
_entity.type
_entity.pdbx_description
1 polymer ?
#
loop_
_entity_poly.entity_id
_entity_poly.type
_entity_poly.pdbx_seq_one_letter_code
_entity_poly.pdbx_strand_id
1 'polypeptide(L)'
;MSLFGILFGGVLSIILWFEVASTADMTSGERAGFIIAGLVESLLFVASTLGFVGAIVRKQLFVQIYAYFISVHFLLNIGVAGYLLFLVTHFSSSAAAKACQETIQNQQAKEQCTGLLKVARGVYLVVAAVVLLIELYVALVVTRYLNQIQIEKRSARASRMHNEEAFALVGSKGKAYFDHEFDPYDGIREPIQEVGYLTAYDGPLSHSDEIGYGGGFWTHSEISAEEKERLEQKENEVDIQVIRAKELASESKSLDVKLAMGPPPLPSTGVVDELPRYTLSDPPRGPSE
;
A
#
# COMPACT_ATOMS: atom_id res chain seq x y z
N MET A 1 -1.05 -3.92 14.43
CA MET A 1 0.40 -3.66 14.56
C MET A 1 0.68 -2.45 15.42
N SER A 2 0.14 -1.26 15.12
CA SER A 2 0.39 -0.05 15.94
C SER A 2 0.04 -0.23 17.41
N LEU A 3 -1.04 -0.95 17.74
CA LEU A 3 -1.42 -1.23 19.13
C LEU A 3 -0.39 -2.10 19.87
N PHE A 4 0.14 -3.14 19.20
CA PHE A 4 1.23 -3.95 19.75
C PHE A 4 2.52 -3.14 19.88
N GLY A 5 2.86 -2.29 18.91
CA GLY A 5 4.02 -1.39 19.01
C GLY A 5 3.89 -0.38 20.16
N ILE A 6 2.69 0.14 20.41
CA ILE A 6 2.41 0.99 21.58
C ILE A 6 2.57 0.20 22.88
N LEU A 7 2.02 -1.01 22.96
CA LEU A 7 2.03 -1.82 24.18
C LEU A 7 3.43 -2.35 24.49
N PHE A 8 4.06 -3.04 23.54
CA PHE A 8 5.40 -3.59 23.74
C PHE A 8 6.45 -2.49 23.81
N GLY A 9 6.41 -1.50 22.91
CA GLY A 9 7.39 -0.43 22.95
C GLY A 9 7.24 0.51 24.14
N GLY A 10 6.00 0.73 24.61
CA GLY A 10 5.77 1.44 25.87
C GLY A 10 6.36 0.70 27.06
N VAL A 11 6.09 -0.60 27.19
CA VAL A 11 6.60 -1.43 28.30
C VAL A 11 8.13 -1.55 28.25
N LEU A 12 8.70 -1.84 27.08
CA LEU A 12 10.16 -1.96 26.91
C LEU A 12 10.87 -0.64 27.18
N SER A 13 10.31 0.49 26.71
CA SER A 13 10.86 1.81 27.01
C SER A 13 10.92 2.08 28.52
N ILE A 14 9.83 1.79 29.24
CA ILE A 14 9.79 1.96 30.71
C ILE A 14 10.84 1.09 31.40
N ILE A 15 10.98 -0.18 31.00
CA ILE A 15 11.97 -1.10 31.58
C ILE A 15 13.40 -0.61 31.31
N LEU A 16 13.70 -0.19 30.09
CA LEU A 16 15.04 0.29 29.72
C LEU A 16 15.41 1.56 30.49
N TRP A 17 14.50 2.52 30.61
CA TRP A 17 14.74 3.74 31.39
C TRP A 17 14.85 3.46 32.88
N PHE A 18 14.06 2.51 33.40
CA PHE A 18 14.18 2.07 34.79
C PHE A 18 15.57 1.48 35.05
N GLU A 19 16.05 0.58 34.19
CA GLU A 19 17.37 -0.04 34.32
C GLU A 19 18.51 1.00 34.28
N VAL A 20 18.43 1.97 33.36
CA VAL A 20 19.39 3.08 33.27
C VAL A 20 19.39 3.95 34.53
N ALA A 21 18.24 4.10 35.20
CA ALA A 21 18.11 4.90 36.40
C ALA A 21 18.49 4.14 37.68
N SER A 22 18.23 2.84 37.75
CA SER A 22 18.47 2.01 38.94
C SER A 22 19.92 1.53 39.05
N THR A 23 20.61 1.33 37.93
CA THR A 23 21.92 0.66 37.93
C THR A 23 23.04 1.68 37.78
N ALA A 24 23.52 2.20 38.91
CA ALA A 24 24.55 3.25 38.95
C ALA A 24 25.97 2.77 38.54
N ASP A 25 26.28 1.49 38.73
CA ASP A 25 27.63 0.92 38.56
C ASP A 25 27.89 0.26 37.20
N MET A 26 27.15 0.65 36.15
CA MET A 26 27.39 0.13 34.79
C MET A 26 28.67 0.71 34.18
N THR A 27 29.37 -0.10 33.37
CA THR A 27 30.47 0.42 32.56
C THR A 27 29.93 1.46 31.58
N SER A 28 30.76 2.45 31.22
CA SER A 28 30.32 3.56 30.35
C SER A 28 29.78 3.07 28.99
N GLY A 29 30.31 1.95 28.48
CA GLY A 29 29.85 1.33 27.24
C GLY A 29 28.47 0.67 27.37
N GLU A 30 28.23 -0.08 28.45
CA GLU A 30 26.93 -0.72 28.70
C GLU A 30 25.85 0.33 28.89
N ARG A 31 26.13 1.36 29.70
CA ARG A 31 25.20 2.47 29.93
C ARG A 31 24.83 3.18 28.63
N ALA A 32 25.81 3.44 27.75
CA ALA A 32 25.55 4.03 26.44
C ALA A 32 24.64 3.13 25.58
N GLY A 33 24.84 1.82 25.62
CA GLY A 33 23.98 0.84 24.93
C GLY A 33 22.53 0.90 25.39
N PHE A 34 22.30 0.88 26.71
CA PHE A 34 20.93 0.98 27.26
C PHE A 34 20.27 2.32 26.94
N ILE A 35 21.01 3.43 26.95
CA ILE A 35 20.48 4.75 26.57
C ILE A 35 20.05 4.75 25.10
N ILE A 36 20.89 4.24 24.19
CA ILE A 36 20.56 4.17 22.76
C ILE A 36 19.35 3.27 22.53
N ALA A 37 19.30 2.10 23.17
CA ALA A 37 18.15 1.20 23.09
C ALA A 37 16.87 1.87 23.60
N GLY A 38 16.92 2.55 24.75
CA GLY A 38 15.79 3.29 25.31
C GLY A 38 15.31 4.42 24.39
N LEU A 39 16.23 5.12 23.71
CA LEU A 39 15.88 6.14 22.72
C LEU A 39 15.20 5.54 21.49
N VAL A 40 15.74 4.46 20.91
CA VAL A 40 15.16 3.78 19.75
C VAL A 40 13.75 3.27 20.08
N GLU A 41 13.57 2.65 21.24
CA GLU A 41 12.27 2.12 21.67
C GLU A 41 11.26 3.23 21.94
N SER A 42 11.69 4.34 22.53
CA SER A 42 10.83 5.52 22.74
C SER A 42 10.40 6.14 21.40
N LEU A 43 11.30 6.20 20.43
CA LEU A 43 10.96 6.65 19.08
C LEU A 43 9.98 5.68 18.39
N LEU A 44 10.12 4.37 18.61
CA LEU A 44 9.18 3.38 18.09
C LEU A 44 7.80 3.48 18.73
N PHE A 45 7.73 3.77 20.03
CA PHE A 45 6.49 4.08 20.71
C PHE A 45 5.80 5.30 20.08
N VAL A 46 6.53 6.41 19.91
CA VAL A 46 6.01 7.63 19.26
C VAL A 46 5.56 7.34 17.82
N ALA A 47 6.37 6.66 17.02
CA ALA A 47 6.01 6.28 15.65
C ALA A 47 4.76 5.40 15.61
N SER A 48 4.60 4.47 16.56
CA SER A 48 3.42 3.62 16.66
C SER A 48 2.16 4.41 17.01
N THR A 49 2.26 5.41 17.90
CA THR A 49 1.13 6.33 18.17
C THR A 49 0.79 7.16 16.93
N LEU A 50 1.78 7.66 16.18
CA LEU A 50 1.55 8.40 14.93
C LEU A 50 0.93 7.53 13.85
N GLY A 51 1.34 6.27 13.72
CA GLY A 51 0.73 5.31 12.80
C GLY A 51 -0.73 5.01 13.17
N PHE A 52 -1.02 4.87 14.47
CA PHE A 52 -2.38 4.67 14.97
C PHE A 52 -3.27 5.88 14.70
N VAL A 53 -2.81 7.09 15.05
CA VAL A 53 -3.52 8.34 14.74
C VAL A 53 -3.67 8.52 13.24
N GLY A 54 -2.64 8.22 12.45
CA GLY A 54 -2.67 8.28 10.99
C GLY A 54 -3.75 7.40 10.36
N ALA A 55 -3.97 6.20 10.92
CA ALA A 55 -5.05 5.31 10.52
C ALA A 55 -6.44 5.88 10.86
N ILE A 56 -6.59 6.54 12.00
CA ILE A 56 -7.87 7.17 12.42
C ILE A 56 -8.18 8.39 11.56
N VAL A 57 -7.24 9.33 11.43
CA VAL A 57 -7.46 10.61 10.72
C VAL A 57 -7.43 10.44 9.20
N ARG A 58 -7.03 9.25 8.70
CA ARG A 58 -6.88 8.95 7.26
C ARG A 58 -6.00 9.95 6.49
N LYS A 59 -5.04 10.60 7.17
CA LYS A 59 -4.10 11.55 6.53
C LYS A 59 -2.88 10.81 6.01
N GLN A 60 -2.69 10.85 4.69
CA GLN A 60 -1.59 10.18 4.00
C GLN A 60 -0.19 10.51 4.55
N LEU A 61 0.05 11.77 4.94
CA LEU A 61 1.37 12.21 5.40
C LEU A 61 1.80 11.47 6.68
N PHE A 62 0.86 11.15 7.59
CA PHE A 62 1.16 10.39 8.80
C PHE A 62 1.53 8.94 8.48
N VAL A 63 0.81 8.31 7.56
CA VAL A 63 1.11 6.94 7.12
C VAL A 63 2.47 6.89 6.41
N GLN A 64 2.82 7.92 5.63
CA GLN A 64 4.11 8.02 4.95
C GLN A 64 5.28 8.13 5.93
N ILE A 65 5.18 9.01 6.92
CA ILE A 65 6.20 9.15 7.98
C ILE A 65 6.34 7.85 8.76
N TYR A 66 5.21 7.21 9.12
CA TYR A 66 5.21 5.93 9.82
C TYR A 66 5.94 4.83 9.02
N ALA A 67 5.69 4.73 7.72
CA ALA A 67 6.37 3.74 6.88
C ALA A 67 7.87 3.99 6.72
N TYR A 68 8.28 5.25 6.64
CA TYR A 68 9.70 5.59 6.63
C TYR A 68 10.35 5.15 7.94
N PHE A 69 9.69 5.45 9.07
CA PHE A 69 10.19 5.08 10.39
C PHE A 69 10.31 3.56 10.57
N ILE A 70 9.28 2.79 10.21
CA ILE A 70 9.33 1.32 10.34
C ILE A 70 10.42 0.71 9.45
N SER A 71 10.68 1.30 8.28
CA SER A 71 11.74 0.86 7.36
C SER A 71 13.13 1.14 7.94
N VAL A 72 13.35 2.34 8.49
CA VAL A 72 14.62 2.68 9.16
C VAL A 72 14.83 1.83 10.40
N HIS A 73 13.77 1.61 11.19
CA HIS A 73 13.81 0.75 12.37
C HIS A 73 14.19 -0.69 12.01
N PHE A 74 13.59 -1.25 10.97
CA PHE A 74 13.93 -2.58 10.48
C PHE A 74 15.42 -2.70 10.09
N LEU A 75 15.96 -1.70 9.38
CA LEU A 75 17.39 -1.69 9.02
C LEU A 75 18.30 -1.57 10.26
N LEU A 76 17.91 -0.75 11.23
CA LEU A 76 18.61 -0.63 12.50
C LEU A 76 18.61 -1.97 13.25
N ASN A 77 17.46 -2.65 13.31
CA ASN A 77 17.34 -3.96 13.94
C ASN A 77 18.14 -5.05 13.23
N ILE A 78 18.24 -5.03 11.90
CA ILE A 78 19.19 -5.91 11.18
C ILE A 78 20.63 -5.63 11.64
N GLY A 79 21.01 -4.35 11.72
CA GLY A 79 22.34 -3.94 12.17
C GLY A 79 22.64 -4.39 13.60
N VAL A 80 21.73 -4.15 14.53
CA VAL A 80 21.84 -4.54 15.94
C VAL A 80 21.85 -6.05 16.10
N ALA A 81 20.92 -6.77 15.46
CA ALA A 81 20.88 -8.23 15.51
C ALA A 81 22.16 -8.85 14.94
N GLY A 82 22.68 -8.32 13.83
CA GLY A 82 23.93 -8.75 13.23
C GLY A 82 25.14 -8.46 14.12
N TYR A 83 25.21 -7.27 14.72
CA TYR A 83 26.27 -6.89 15.66
C TYR A 83 26.25 -7.74 16.92
N LEU A 84 25.08 -7.94 17.54
CA LEU A 84 24.92 -8.81 18.70
C LEU A 84 25.23 -10.28 18.36
N LEU A 85 24.83 -10.76 17.18
CA LEU A 85 25.21 -12.08 16.71
C LEU A 85 26.74 -12.19 16.58
N PHE A 86 27.40 -11.18 16.01
CA PHE A 86 28.85 -11.12 15.94
C PHE A 86 29.49 -11.15 17.34
N LEU A 87 29.00 -10.32 18.27
CA LEU A 87 29.48 -10.31 19.66
C LEU A 87 29.29 -11.67 20.34
N VAL A 88 28.10 -12.24 20.28
CA VAL A 88 27.80 -13.54 20.89
C VAL A 88 28.65 -14.64 20.27
N THR A 89 28.85 -14.65 18.95
CA THR A 89 29.68 -15.68 18.31
C THR A 89 31.18 -15.52 18.59
N HIS A 90 31.69 -14.29 18.68
CA HIS A 90 33.11 -14.00 18.87
C HIS A 90 33.56 -14.01 20.34
N PHE A 91 32.78 -13.39 21.24
CA PHE A 91 33.09 -13.37 22.68
C PHE A 91 32.74 -14.69 23.37
N SER A 92 31.70 -15.40 22.94
CA SER A 92 31.37 -16.70 23.55
C SER A 92 32.47 -17.74 23.36
N SER A 93 33.23 -17.69 22.26
CA SER A 93 34.29 -18.69 22.04
C SER A 93 35.53 -18.43 22.88
N SER A 94 35.84 -17.17 23.19
CA SER A 94 37.08 -16.76 23.85
C SER A 94 36.89 -16.46 25.35
N ALA A 95 35.89 -15.67 25.71
CA ALA A 95 35.64 -15.25 27.09
C ALA A 95 34.90 -16.33 27.88
N ALA A 96 33.91 -16.98 27.29
CA ALA A 96 33.13 -17.98 28.02
C ALA A 96 33.93 -19.28 28.26
N ALA A 97 34.82 -19.65 27.33
CA ALA A 97 35.76 -20.74 27.53
C ALA A 97 36.71 -20.44 28.70
N LYS A 98 37.24 -19.22 28.79
CA LYS A 98 38.12 -18.80 29.90
C LYS A 98 37.37 -18.70 31.22
N ALA A 99 36.21 -18.05 31.26
CA ALA A 99 35.40 -17.93 32.47
C ALA A 99 35.00 -19.31 33.02
N CYS A 100 34.56 -20.24 32.17
CA CYS A 100 34.22 -21.58 32.65
C CYS A 100 35.43 -22.47 32.95
N GLN A 101 36.60 -22.19 32.38
CA GLN A 101 37.84 -22.85 32.80
C GLN A 101 38.38 -22.33 34.13
N GLU A 102 38.27 -21.02 34.40
CA GLU A 102 38.82 -20.39 35.60
C GLU A 102 37.90 -20.51 36.82
N THR A 103 36.57 -20.41 36.64
CA THR A 103 35.64 -20.40 37.78
C THR A 103 35.24 -21.80 38.26
N ILE A 104 35.25 -22.81 37.38
CA ILE A 104 34.75 -24.15 37.71
C ILE A 104 35.87 -25.18 37.62
N GLN A 105 36.28 -25.74 38.75
CA GLN A 105 37.29 -26.82 38.77
C GLN A 105 36.70 -28.20 38.40
N ASN A 106 35.40 -28.40 38.61
CA ASN A 106 34.76 -29.69 38.43
C ASN A 106 34.47 -29.99 36.95
N GLN A 107 34.97 -31.11 36.43
CA GLN A 107 34.95 -31.39 34.99
C GLN A 107 33.51 -31.55 34.43
N GLN A 108 32.62 -32.17 35.21
CA GLN A 108 31.21 -32.34 34.83
C GLN A 108 30.48 -30.99 34.67
N ALA A 109 30.81 -30.00 35.50
CA ALA A 109 30.18 -28.69 35.44
C ALA A 109 30.70 -27.83 34.28
N LYS A 110 31.92 -28.10 33.77
CA LYS A 110 32.44 -27.45 32.56
C LYS A 110 31.64 -27.84 31.32
N GLU A 111 31.30 -29.11 31.18
CA GLU A 111 30.46 -29.60 30.08
C GLU A 111 29.07 -28.97 30.12
N GLN A 112 28.48 -28.83 31.32
CA GLN A 112 27.19 -28.18 31.48
C GLN A 112 27.24 -26.68 31.12
N CYS A 113 28.29 -25.95 31.52
CA CYS A 113 28.45 -24.55 31.15
C CYS A 113 28.50 -24.37 29.63
N THR A 114 29.35 -25.13 28.93
CA THR A 114 29.49 -25.01 27.47
C THR A 114 28.21 -25.43 26.73
N GLY A 115 27.49 -26.42 27.25
CA GLY A 115 26.19 -26.82 26.72
C GLY A 115 25.15 -25.70 26.81
N LEU A 116 25.06 -25.01 27.95
CA LEU A 116 24.07 -23.95 28.17
C LEU A 116 24.33 -22.73 27.27
N LEU A 117 25.60 -22.35 27.07
CA LEU A 117 25.98 -21.30 26.11
C LEU A 117 25.61 -21.65 24.67
N LYS A 118 25.81 -22.90 24.25
CA LYS A 118 25.43 -23.37 22.91
C LYS A 118 23.92 -23.30 22.71
N VAL A 119 23.14 -23.67 23.72
CA VAL A 119 21.68 -23.56 23.70
C VAL A 119 21.25 -22.09 23.66
N ALA A 120 21.80 -21.23 24.51
CA ALA A 120 21.48 -19.81 24.55
C ALA A 120 21.75 -19.11 23.20
N ARG A 121 22.87 -19.42 22.55
CA ARG A 121 23.18 -18.93 21.19
C ARG A 121 22.14 -19.39 20.16
N GLY A 122 21.72 -20.67 20.23
CA GLY A 122 20.68 -21.21 19.36
C GLY A 122 19.34 -20.50 19.56
N VAL A 123 18.91 -20.33 20.82
CA VAL A 123 17.67 -19.64 21.17
C VAL A 123 17.71 -18.18 20.70
N TYR A 124 18.81 -17.47 20.95
CA TYR A 124 18.97 -16.08 20.51
C TYR A 124 18.82 -15.95 18.99
N LEU A 125 19.47 -16.83 18.21
CA LEU A 125 19.39 -16.81 16.75
C LEU A 125 17.96 -17.04 16.26
N VAL A 126 17.24 -18.01 16.84
CA VAL A 126 15.84 -18.29 16.48
C VAL A 126 14.94 -17.11 16.80
N VAL A 127 15.04 -16.55 18.01
CA VAL A 127 14.22 -15.41 18.42
C VAL A 127 14.52 -14.19 17.54
N ALA A 128 15.79 -13.86 17.31
CA ALA A 128 16.19 -12.74 16.45
C ALA A 128 15.66 -12.92 15.01
N ALA A 129 15.75 -14.12 14.45
CA ALA A 129 15.23 -14.41 13.11
C ALA A 129 13.71 -14.24 13.04
N VAL A 130 12.97 -14.73 14.04
CA VAL A 130 11.50 -14.58 14.10
C VAL A 130 11.11 -13.11 14.19
N VAL A 131 11.76 -12.33 15.06
CA VAL A 131 11.51 -10.88 15.19
C VAL A 131 11.78 -10.16 13.87
N LEU A 132 12.92 -10.40 13.23
CA LEU A 132 13.24 -9.78 11.94
C LEU A 132 12.26 -10.17 10.82
N LEU A 133 11.78 -11.41 10.78
CA LEU A 133 10.77 -11.84 9.81
C LEU A 133 9.41 -11.14 10.03
N ILE A 134 9.00 -11.00 11.29
CA ILE A 134 7.77 -10.27 11.64
C ILE A 134 7.91 -8.80 11.24
N GLU A 135 9.04 -8.16 11.53
CA GLU A 135 9.28 -6.76 11.16
C GLU A 135 9.32 -6.55 9.64
N LEU A 136 9.99 -7.45 8.91
CA LEU A 136 10.02 -7.44 7.45
C LEU A 136 8.60 -7.57 6.88
N TYR A 137 7.80 -8.50 7.41
CA TYR A 137 6.42 -8.67 7.00
C TYR A 137 5.60 -7.39 7.20
N VAL A 138 5.74 -6.75 8.37
CA VAL A 138 5.07 -5.48 8.66
C VAL A 138 5.53 -4.38 7.71
N ALA A 139 6.83 -4.23 7.47
CA ALA A 139 7.36 -3.24 6.54
C ALA A 139 6.83 -3.43 5.11
N LEU A 140 6.70 -4.68 4.65
CA LEU A 140 6.12 -5.00 3.35
C LEU A 140 4.64 -4.62 3.28
N VAL A 141 3.83 -4.98 4.28
CA VAL A 141 2.40 -4.64 4.33
C VAL A 141 2.20 -3.12 4.29
N VAL A 142 2.95 -2.37 5.10
CA VAL A 142 2.85 -0.91 5.15
C VAL A 142 3.27 -0.28 3.82
N THR A 143 4.32 -0.80 3.17
CA THR A 143 4.78 -0.31 1.87
C THR A 143 3.74 -0.54 0.77
N ARG A 144 3.11 -1.72 0.74
CA ARG A 144 2.03 -2.01 -0.24
C ARG A 144 0.83 -1.10 -0.02
N TYR A 145 0.44 -0.89 1.24
CA TYR A 145 -0.66 0.01 1.59
C TYR A 145 -0.38 1.46 1.17
N LEU A 146 0.85 1.95 1.38
CA LEU A 146 1.24 3.27 0.89
C LEU A 146 1.20 3.39 -0.62
N ASN A 147 1.68 2.38 -1.34
CA ASN A 147 1.62 2.37 -2.80
C ASN A 147 0.18 2.42 -3.30
N GLN A 148 -0.73 1.67 -2.66
CA GLN A 148 -2.16 1.73 -2.98
C GLN A 148 -2.72 3.14 -2.79
N ILE A 149 -2.51 3.77 -1.62
CA ILE A 149 -2.98 5.14 -1.37
C ILE A 149 -2.39 6.13 -2.38
N GLN A 150 -1.12 5.98 -2.74
CA GLN A 150 -0.49 6.85 -3.72
C GLN A 150 -1.11 6.69 -5.11
N ILE A 151 -1.41 5.46 -5.54
CA ILE A 151 -2.06 5.17 -6.82
C ILE A 151 -3.46 5.76 -6.83
N GLU A 152 -4.27 5.52 -5.80
CA GLU A 152 -5.62 6.07 -5.67
C GLU A 152 -5.60 7.61 -5.73
N LYS A 153 -4.64 8.25 -5.05
CA LYS A 153 -4.51 9.71 -5.06
C LYS A 153 -4.05 10.26 -6.42
N ARG A 154 -3.13 9.57 -7.11
CA ARG A 154 -2.70 9.96 -8.46
C ARG A 154 -3.85 9.80 -9.45
N SER A 155 -4.60 8.70 -9.36
CA SER A 155 -5.80 8.46 -10.17
C SER A 155 -6.87 9.51 -9.93
N ALA A 156 -7.18 9.85 -8.67
CA ALA A 156 -8.12 10.90 -8.35
C ALA A 156 -7.71 12.28 -8.90
N ARG A 157 -6.40 12.62 -8.87
CA ARG A 157 -5.90 13.87 -9.48
C ARG A 157 -5.99 13.85 -11.00
N ALA A 158 -5.63 12.74 -11.63
CA ALA A 158 -5.71 12.59 -13.08
C ALA A 158 -7.16 12.74 -13.57
N SER A 159 -8.13 12.12 -12.88
CA SER A 159 -9.56 12.26 -13.22
C SER A 159 -10.06 13.70 -13.13
N ARG A 160 -9.54 14.50 -12.19
CA ARG A 160 -9.89 15.92 -12.07
C ARG A 160 -9.31 16.75 -13.21
N MET A 161 -8.05 16.51 -13.59
CA MET A 161 -7.44 17.21 -14.73
C MET A 161 -8.18 16.90 -16.04
N HIS A 162 -8.54 15.62 -16.28
CA HIS A 162 -9.33 15.26 -17.46
C HIS A 162 -10.73 15.91 -17.49
N ASN A 163 -11.39 16.02 -16.34
CA ASN A 163 -12.67 16.74 -16.27
C ASN A 163 -12.48 18.23 -16.55
N GLU A 164 -11.45 18.87 -16.01
CA GLU A 164 -11.14 20.28 -16.30
C GLU A 164 -10.83 20.52 -17.79
N GLU A 165 -10.09 19.61 -18.43
CA GLU A 165 -9.85 19.64 -19.88
C GLU A 165 -11.15 19.52 -20.69
N ALA A 166 -12.04 18.60 -20.30
CA ALA A 166 -13.34 18.43 -20.95
C ALA A 166 -14.19 19.71 -20.86
N PHE A 167 -14.21 20.37 -19.70
CA PHE A 167 -14.93 21.64 -19.53
C PHE A 167 -14.26 22.81 -20.26
N ALA A 168 -12.92 22.86 -20.32
CA ALA A 168 -12.19 23.89 -21.06
C ALA A 168 -12.50 23.85 -22.56
N LEU A 169 -12.68 22.66 -23.14
CA LEU A 169 -13.07 22.50 -24.55
C LEU A 169 -14.49 22.99 -24.84
N VAL A 170 -15.44 22.79 -23.92
CA VAL A 170 -16.83 23.29 -24.06
C VAL A 170 -16.86 24.83 -24.04
N GLY A 171 -16.09 25.48 -23.16
CA GLY A 171 -16.02 26.94 -23.06
C GLY A 171 -15.41 27.62 -24.30
N SER A 172 -14.54 26.95 -25.04
CA SER A 172 -13.88 27.51 -26.22
C SER A 172 -14.76 27.47 -27.47
N LYS A 173 -15.58 26.42 -27.65
CA LYS A 173 -16.55 26.34 -28.77
C LYS A 173 -17.73 27.31 -28.62
N GLY A 174 -18.09 27.70 -27.39
CA GLY A 174 -19.17 28.64 -27.13
C GLY A 174 -18.87 30.10 -27.49
N LYS A 175 -17.60 30.52 -27.55
CA LYS A 175 -17.25 31.92 -27.87
C LYS A 175 -17.21 32.26 -29.36
N ALA A 176 -17.18 31.25 -30.25
CA ALA A 176 -17.18 31.50 -31.69
C ALA A 176 -18.58 31.65 -32.28
N TYR A 177 -19.65 31.31 -31.54
CA TYR A 177 -21.04 31.36 -32.02
C TYR A 177 -21.97 32.27 -31.21
N PHE A 178 -21.50 32.87 -30.10
CA PHE A 178 -22.27 33.80 -29.27
C PHE A 178 -21.84 35.28 -29.43
N ASP A 179 -21.40 35.67 -30.63
CA ASP A 179 -21.43 37.09 -31.03
C ASP A 179 -22.65 37.39 -31.93
N HIS A 180 -23.47 36.38 -32.24
CA HIS A 180 -24.85 36.60 -32.64
C HIS A 180 -25.70 36.60 -31.37
N GLU A 181 -25.95 37.79 -30.85
CA GLU A 181 -27.05 38.04 -29.91
C GLU A 181 -28.30 37.38 -30.50
N PHE A 182 -28.87 36.42 -29.77
CA PHE A 182 -30.07 35.71 -30.20
C PHE A 182 -31.19 36.73 -30.33
N ASP A 183 -31.43 37.21 -31.55
CA ASP A 183 -32.56 38.08 -31.87
C ASP A 183 -33.76 37.17 -32.16
N PRO A 184 -34.74 37.06 -31.24
CA PRO A 184 -35.93 36.23 -31.44
C PRO A 184 -36.80 36.70 -32.62
N TYR A 185 -36.47 37.82 -33.27
CA TYR A 185 -37.19 38.37 -34.42
C TYR A 185 -36.45 38.25 -35.76
N ASP A 186 -35.27 37.64 -35.80
CA ASP A 186 -34.49 37.52 -37.06
C ASP A 186 -35.23 36.68 -38.12
N GLY A 187 -36.17 35.82 -37.70
CA GLY A 187 -37.07 35.07 -38.59
C GLY A 187 -38.26 35.85 -39.17
N ILE A 188 -38.45 37.13 -38.83
CA ILE A 188 -39.60 37.93 -39.32
C ILE A 188 -39.20 38.92 -40.41
N ARG A 189 -37.89 39.13 -40.65
CA ARG A 189 -37.41 39.95 -41.77
C ARG A 189 -37.07 39.07 -42.96
N GLU A 190 -38.10 38.53 -43.60
CA GLU A 190 -37.95 38.11 -45.01
C GLU A 190 -37.87 39.38 -45.88
N PRO A 191 -36.77 39.63 -46.60
CA PRO A 191 -36.83 40.54 -47.73
C PRO A 191 -37.74 39.91 -48.78
N ILE A 192 -38.73 40.67 -49.23
CA ILE A 192 -39.56 40.34 -50.40
C ILE A 192 -38.60 40.11 -51.57
N GLN A 193 -38.28 38.85 -51.84
CA GLN A 193 -37.42 38.45 -52.93
C GLN A 193 -38.30 38.26 -54.16
N GLU A 194 -38.10 39.14 -55.15
CA GLU A 194 -38.75 39.06 -56.45
C GLU A 194 -38.56 37.68 -57.08
N VAL A 195 -39.66 37.19 -57.64
CA VAL A 195 -39.85 35.88 -58.24
C VAL A 195 -38.93 35.71 -59.45
N GLY A 196 -37.87 34.93 -59.29
CA GLY A 196 -37.00 34.43 -60.36
C GLY A 196 -37.21 32.92 -60.56
N TYR A 197 -37.63 32.55 -61.75
CA TYR A 197 -38.05 31.22 -62.18
C TYR A 197 -37.05 30.07 -61.96
N LEU A 198 -37.62 28.89 -61.67
CA LEU A 198 -37.22 27.54 -62.12
C LEU A 198 -35.76 27.12 -61.95
N THR A 199 -35.52 26.23 -60.99
CA THR A 199 -34.94 24.92 -61.31
C THR A 199 -35.18 23.94 -60.17
N ALA A 200 -35.95 22.89 -60.48
CA ALA A 200 -36.07 21.70 -59.67
C ALA A 200 -34.70 21.00 -59.63
N TYR A 201 -34.11 20.90 -58.45
CA TYR A 201 -33.07 19.93 -58.16
C TYR A 201 -33.61 19.01 -57.06
N ASP A 202 -34.06 17.83 -57.48
CA ASP A 202 -34.14 16.64 -56.64
C ASP A 202 -32.71 16.29 -56.21
N GLY A 203 -32.29 16.83 -55.06
CA GLY A 203 -31.07 16.44 -54.38
C GLY A 203 -31.36 15.26 -53.45
N PRO A 204 -30.66 14.13 -53.57
CA PRO A 204 -30.89 12.97 -52.73
C PRO A 204 -30.55 13.28 -51.26
N LEU A 205 -31.38 12.75 -50.36
CA LEU A 205 -31.23 12.76 -48.89
C LEU A 205 -29.75 12.69 -48.48
N SER A 206 -29.25 13.82 -47.95
CA SER A 206 -27.92 13.93 -47.35
C SER A 206 -27.85 12.97 -46.16
N HIS A 207 -27.11 11.88 -46.33
CA HIS A 207 -26.61 11.08 -45.23
C HIS A 207 -25.70 11.97 -44.38
N SER A 208 -25.93 12.01 -43.07
CA SER A 208 -25.15 12.75 -42.10
C SER A 208 -23.77 12.09 -41.93
N ASP A 209 -22.83 12.44 -42.78
CA ASP A 209 -21.42 12.08 -42.62
C ASP A 209 -20.81 12.97 -41.52
N GLU A 210 -20.82 12.49 -40.28
CA GLU A 210 -20.09 13.12 -39.18
C GLU A 210 -18.59 12.95 -39.40
N ILE A 211 -17.91 14.06 -39.67
CA ILE A 211 -16.45 14.08 -39.80
C ILE A 211 -15.84 13.93 -38.41
N GLY A 212 -15.36 12.73 -38.10
CA GLY A 212 -14.71 12.39 -36.83
C GLY A 212 -13.39 13.15 -36.59
N TYR A 213 -13.08 13.35 -35.30
CA TYR A 213 -11.88 14.06 -34.83
C TYR A 213 -10.60 13.28 -35.20
N GLY A 214 -10.02 13.56 -36.35
CA GLY A 214 -8.85 12.83 -36.88
C GLY A 214 -8.67 12.88 -38.40
N GLY A 215 -9.59 13.49 -39.16
CA GLY A 215 -9.43 13.69 -40.60
C GLY A 215 -9.65 12.43 -41.46
N GLY A 216 -10.14 11.35 -40.86
CA GLY A 216 -10.64 10.16 -41.56
C GLY A 216 -12.17 10.16 -41.58
N PHE A 217 -12.75 9.67 -42.67
CA PHE A 217 -14.17 9.34 -42.72
C PHE A 217 -14.36 8.03 -41.95
N TRP A 218 -15.05 8.10 -40.81
CA TRP A 218 -15.43 6.93 -40.03
C TRP A 218 -16.94 6.92 -39.91
N THR A 219 -17.56 5.83 -40.35
CA THR A 219 -18.99 5.63 -40.11
C THR A 219 -19.20 5.12 -38.68
N HIS A 220 -20.34 5.46 -38.06
CA HIS A 220 -20.69 4.97 -36.71
C HIS A 220 -20.65 3.44 -36.59
N SER A 221 -20.91 2.73 -37.71
CA SER A 221 -20.80 1.28 -37.82
C SER A 221 -19.35 0.78 -37.72
N GLU A 222 -18.39 1.49 -38.31
CA GLU A 222 -16.97 1.11 -38.27
C GLU A 222 -16.40 1.29 -36.87
N ILE A 223 -16.73 2.41 -36.21
CA ILE A 223 -16.32 2.65 -34.81
C ILE A 223 -16.89 1.58 -33.88
N SER A 224 -18.18 1.26 -34.05
CA SER A 224 -18.84 0.23 -33.24
C SER A 224 -18.24 -1.15 -33.47
N ALA A 225 -17.82 -1.47 -34.69
CA ALA A 225 -17.19 -2.74 -35.02
C ALA A 225 -15.77 -2.84 -34.44
N GLU A 226 -14.95 -1.79 -34.57
CA GLU A 226 -13.58 -1.74 -34.02
C GLU A 226 -13.61 -1.80 -32.49
N GLU A 227 -14.48 -1.04 -31.84
CA GLU A 227 -14.58 -1.04 -30.38
C GLU A 227 -15.09 -2.38 -29.85
N LYS A 228 -16.01 -3.04 -30.57
CA LYS A 228 -16.45 -4.41 -30.26
C LYS A 228 -15.30 -5.41 -30.38
N GLU A 229 -14.51 -5.36 -31.45
CA GLU A 229 -13.36 -6.26 -31.63
C GLU A 229 -12.31 -6.06 -30.52
N ARG A 230 -12.05 -4.80 -30.13
CA ARG A 230 -11.13 -4.49 -29.03
C ARG A 230 -11.62 -5.02 -27.68
N LEU A 231 -12.93 -5.08 -27.46
CA LEU A 231 -13.51 -5.66 -26.26
C LEU A 231 -13.42 -7.19 -26.28
N GLU A 232 -13.70 -7.84 -27.40
CA GLU A 232 -13.55 -9.30 -27.56
C GLU A 232 -12.09 -9.74 -27.36
N GLN A 233 -11.10 -8.96 -27.81
CA GLN A 233 -9.68 -9.23 -27.54
C GLN A 233 -9.34 -9.15 -26.05
N LYS A 234 -9.88 -8.16 -25.34
CA LYS A 234 -9.67 -8.02 -23.89
C LYS A 234 -10.33 -9.13 -23.09
N GLU A 235 -11.53 -9.56 -23.50
CA GLU A 235 -12.25 -10.67 -22.87
C GLU A 235 -11.46 -11.98 -23.04
N ASN A 236 -10.96 -12.24 -24.24
CA ASN A 236 -10.09 -13.39 -24.51
C ASN A 236 -8.78 -13.34 -23.70
N GLU A 237 -8.17 -12.16 -23.53
CA GLU A 237 -6.94 -12.02 -22.73
C GLU A 237 -7.19 -12.32 -21.24
N VAL A 238 -8.32 -11.86 -20.69
CA VAL A 238 -8.72 -12.14 -19.31
C VAL A 238 -8.95 -13.64 -19.11
N ASP A 239 -9.63 -14.31 -20.04
CA ASP A 239 -9.86 -15.75 -19.97
C ASP A 239 -8.55 -16.55 -20.02
N ILE A 240 -7.59 -16.15 -20.85
CA ILE A 240 -6.25 -16.76 -20.88
C ILE A 240 -5.54 -16.60 -19.54
N GLN A 241 -5.63 -15.42 -18.91
CA GLN A 241 -5.03 -15.19 -17.59
C GLN A 241 -5.70 -16.05 -16.50
N VAL A 242 -7.03 -16.20 -16.54
CA VAL A 242 -7.78 -17.06 -15.60
C VAL A 242 -7.41 -18.53 -15.78
N ILE A 243 -7.28 -19.00 -17.02
CA ILE A 243 -6.85 -20.39 -17.31
C ILE A 243 -5.44 -20.61 -16.76
N ARG A 244 -4.49 -19.71 -17.05
CA ARG A 244 -3.11 -19.78 -16.53
C ARG A 244 -3.08 -19.79 -15.00
N ALA A 245 -3.89 -18.96 -14.33
CA ALA A 245 -3.98 -18.94 -12.88
C ALA A 245 -4.54 -20.25 -12.30
N LYS A 246 -5.53 -20.86 -12.96
CA LYS A 246 -6.08 -22.17 -12.58
C LYS A 246 -5.05 -23.30 -12.76
N GLU A 247 -4.26 -23.26 -13.83
CA GLU A 247 -3.20 -24.24 -14.10
C GLU A 247 -2.10 -24.18 -13.04
N LEU A 248 -1.63 -22.97 -12.70
CA LEU A 248 -0.68 -22.77 -11.59
C LEU A 248 -1.22 -23.24 -10.24
N ALA A 249 -2.51 -23.02 -9.97
CA ALA A 249 -3.16 -23.49 -8.75
C ALA A 249 -3.32 -25.02 -8.72
N SER A 250 -3.57 -25.66 -9.87
CA SER A 250 -3.62 -27.12 -10.01
C SER A 250 -2.25 -27.76 -9.80
N GLU A 251 -1.19 -27.18 -10.36
CA GLU A 251 0.17 -27.65 -10.20
C GLU A 251 0.61 -27.57 -8.72
N SER A 252 0.29 -26.47 -8.04
CA SER A 252 0.50 -26.33 -6.59
C SER A 252 -0.22 -27.43 -5.78
N LYS A 253 -1.47 -27.75 -6.11
CA LYS A 253 -2.21 -28.82 -5.42
C LYS A 253 -1.61 -30.21 -5.65
N SER A 254 -0.97 -30.45 -6.80
CA SER A 254 -0.31 -31.73 -7.08
C SER A 254 0.95 -31.95 -6.23
N LEU A 255 1.62 -30.86 -5.82
CA LEU A 255 2.76 -30.90 -4.92
C LEU A 255 2.33 -31.20 -3.47
N ASP A 256 1.16 -30.73 -3.05
CA ASP A 256 0.63 -30.96 -1.70
C ASP A 256 0.15 -32.40 -1.44
N VAL A 257 -0.20 -33.16 -2.49
CA VAL A 257 -0.65 -34.57 -2.35
C VAL A 257 0.49 -35.53 -1.97
N LYS A 258 1.76 -35.08 -2.00
CA LYS A 258 2.91 -35.91 -1.56
C LYS A 258 3.23 -35.83 -0.06
N LEU A 259 2.46 -35.10 0.75
CA LEU A 259 2.62 -35.05 2.21
C LEU A 259 1.46 -35.80 2.89
N ALA A 260 1.53 -37.13 2.90
CA ALA A 260 0.58 -38.04 3.55
C ALA A 260 0.71 -38.07 5.10
N MET A 261 0.77 -36.92 5.75
CA MET A 261 0.55 -36.79 7.20
C MET A 261 -0.33 -35.57 7.44
N GLY A 262 -1.59 -35.83 7.75
CA GLY A 262 -2.66 -34.84 7.76
C GLY A 262 -2.48 -33.74 8.81
N PRO A 263 -3.03 -32.54 8.55
CA PRO A 263 -3.03 -31.45 9.51
C PRO A 263 -4.08 -31.69 10.62
N PRO A 264 -3.82 -31.22 11.86
CA PRO A 264 -4.78 -31.30 12.96
C PRO A 264 -6.00 -30.39 12.71
N PRO A 265 -7.17 -30.71 13.31
CA PRO A 265 -8.40 -29.95 13.08
C PRO A 265 -8.31 -28.56 13.73
N LEU A 266 -8.63 -27.52 12.95
CA LEU A 266 -8.75 -26.14 13.41
C LEU A 266 -10.19 -25.85 13.87
N PRO A 267 -10.36 -24.97 14.89
CA PRO A 267 -11.64 -24.69 15.51
C PRO A 267 -12.51 -23.78 14.66
N SER A 268 -13.81 -24.08 14.66
CA SER A 268 -14.87 -23.29 14.04
C SER A 268 -14.96 -21.90 14.67
N THR A 269 -14.75 -20.85 13.87
CA THR A 269 -15.19 -19.50 14.18
C THR A 269 -16.08 -19.02 13.05
N GLY A 270 -17.38 -19.06 13.29
CA GLY A 270 -18.36 -18.38 12.45
C GLY A 270 -18.19 -16.87 12.61
N VAL A 271 -17.88 -16.19 11.51
CA VAL A 271 -18.04 -14.74 11.39
C VAL A 271 -18.76 -14.51 10.08
N VAL A 272 -20.00 -14.05 10.23
CA VAL A 272 -20.92 -13.66 9.17
C VAL A 272 -20.36 -12.38 8.54
N ASP A 273 -20.10 -12.40 7.24
CA ASP A 273 -19.75 -11.22 6.45
C ASP A 273 -20.98 -10.29 6.34
N GLU A 274 -20.95 -9.17 7.06
CA GLU A 274 -21.87 -8.05 6.84
C GLU A 274 -21.40 -7.24 5.63
N LEU A 275 -22.23 -7.23 4.58
CA LEU A 275 -22.04 -6.36 3.41
C LEU A 275 -22.06 -4.87 3.80
N PRO A 276 -21.25 -4.02 3.14
CA PRO A 276 -21.23 -2.59 3.41
C PRO A 276 -22.55 -1.92 2.99
N ARG A 277 -23.25 -1.31 3.96
CA ARG A 277 -24.36 -0.40 3.70
C ARG A 277 -23.81 0.94 3.21
N TYR A 278 -24.11 1.28 1.97
CA TYR A 278 -23.92 2.64 1.45
C TYR A 278 -25.01 3.54 2.03
N THR A 279 -24.63 4.47 2.91
CA THR A 279 -25.52 5.54 3.35
C THR A 279 -25.52 6.66 2.30
N LEU A 280 -26.63 6.77 1.59
CA LEU A 280 -27.01 7.95 0.81
C LEU A 280 -27.44 9.06 1.79
N SER A 281 -26.73 10.19 1.87
CA SER A 281 -27.12 11.53 2.40
C SER A 281 -25.83 12.35 2.59
N ASP A 282 -25.65 13.61 2.17
CA ASP A 282 -26.55 14.78 2.15
C ASP A 282 -26.25 15.71 0.96
N PRO A 283 -27.24 16.52 0.48
CA PRO A 283 -27.00 17.62 -0.44
C PRO A 283 -26.35 18.84 0.25
N PRO A 284 -25.57 19.66 -0.46
CA PRO A 284 -24.85 20.79 0.11
C PRO A 284 -25.80 21.91 0.54
N ARG A 285 -25.65 22.39 1.79
CA ARG A 285 -26.28 23.65 2.24
C ARG A 285 -25.65 24.83 1.49
N GLY A 286 -26.49 25.59 0.81
CA GLY A 286 -26.14 26.89 0.24
C GLY A 286 -25.86 27.94 1.32
N PRO A 287 -25.21 29.05 0.93
CA PRO A 287 -24.82 30.12 1.86
C PRO A 287 -26.05 30.89 2.35
N SER A 288 -26.10 31.11 3.66
CA SER A 288 -27.02 32.06 4.31
C SER A 288 -26.55 33.48 4.04
N GLU A 289 -27.48 34.33 3.59
CA GLU A 289 -27.36 35.79 3.46
C GLU A 289 -26.98 36.49 4.77
#